data_AF-A0A1V8YMU3-F1
#
_entry.id   AF-A0A1V8YMU3-F1
#
_cell.length_a   1.000
_cell.length_b   1.000
_cell.length_c   1.000
_cell.angle_alpha   90.00
_cell.angle_beta   90.00
_cell.angle_gamma   90.00
#
_symmetry.space_group_name_H-M   'P 1'
#
loop_
_entity.id
_entity.type
_entity.pdbx_description
1 polymer ?
#
loop_
_entity_poly.entity_id
_entity_poly.type
_entity_poly.pdbx_seq_one_letter_code
_entity_poly.pdbx_strand_id
1 'polypeptide(L)'
;MEKIQIKKLMQVILGTSMIALAVTLLVTAHKGADTISVFLLGMLTIFDIPFWVASLIFNACVLGVVAIFDRKELGVGSLINGFGLGLLIGLLEPWLNKLSVNMAGYSIVAVILAPILFGIGAGLYVSSNKGSAALEALTQLIFKFTRISLKFIRIGLDALMVIVGVLLGAPIGIGTLLCVLAIGPIFEMTMKSLNGK
;
A
#
# COMPACT_ATOMS: atom_id res chain seq x y z
N MET A 1 30.19 5.21 -1.25
CA MET A 1 28.87 5.90 -1.26
C MET A 1 27.90 5.27 -2.27
N GLU A 2 28.35 4.95 -3.49
CA GLU A 2 27.50 4.38 -4.55
C GLU A 2 26.84 3.04 -4.19
N LYS A 3 27.60 2.08 -3.63
CA LYS A 3 27.06 0.78 -3.16
C LYS A 3 25.92 0.91 -2.15
N ILE A 4 25.95 1.94 -1.30
CA ILE A 4 24.91 2.20 -0.30
C ILE A 4 23.64 2.73 -0.98
N GLN A 5 23.80 3.58 -2.00
CA GLN A 5 22.65 4.08 -2.77
C GLN A 5 21.98 2.98 -3.59
N ILE A 6 22.77 2.09 -4.21
CA ILE A 6 22.24 0.91 -4.94
C ILE A 6 21.45 0.01 -4.00
N LYS A 7 22.00 -0.31 -2.82
CA LYS A 7 21.30 -1.12 -1.81
C LYS A 7 19.95 -0.51 -1.41
N LYS A 8 19.92 0.80 -1.16
CA LYS A 8 18.68 1.52 -0.81
C LYS A 8 17.66 1.50 -1.94
N LEU A 9 18.11 1.65 -3.19
CA LEU A 9 17.23 1.56 -4.35
C LEU A 9 16.66 0.15 -4.53
N MET A 10 17.48 -0.88 -4.32
CA MET A 10 17.00 -2.26 -4.30
C MET A 10 15.97 -2.51 -3.19
N GLN A 11 16.14 -1.92 -2.01
CA GLN A 11 15.15 -2.01 -0.93
C GLN A 11 13.81 -1.38 -1.33
N VAL A 12 13.83 -0.23 -2.02
CA VAL A 12 12.61 0.38 -2.58
C VAL A 12 11.95 -0.59 -3.57
N ILE A 13 12.68 -1.08 -4.56
CA ILE A 13 12.12 -1.93 -5.63
C ILE A 13 11.56 -3.23 -5.06
N LEU A 14 12.30 -3.89 -4.16
CA LEU A 14 11.84 -5.13 -3.51
C LEU A 14 10.64 -4.86 -2.60
N GLY A 15 10.69 -3.78 -1.80
CA GLY A 15 9.60 -3.39 -0.93
C GLY A 15 8.31 -3.12 -1.71
N THR A 16 8.38 -2.26 -2.74
CA THR A 16 7.25 -1.96 -3.62
C THR A 16 6.73 -3.21 -4.33
N SER A 17 7.60 -4.10 -4.80
CA SER A 17 7.19 -5.36 -5.43
C SER A 17 6.43 -6.28 -4.47
N MET A 18 6.89 -6.40 -3.22
CA MET A 18 6.20 -7.20 -2.21
C MET A 18 4.84 -6.61 -1.84
N ILE A 19 4.75 -5.28 -1.72
CA ILE A 19 3.48 -4.60 -1.48
C ILE A 19 2.53 -4.81 -2.67
N ALA A 20 3.00 -4.66 -3.91
CA ALA A 20 2.19 -4.90 -5.10
C ALA A 20 1.64 -6.33 -5.16
N LEU A 21 2.49 -7.32 -4.86
CA LEU A 21 2.08 -8.71 -4.78
C LEU A 21 1.04 -8.93 -3.67
N ALA A 22 1.25 -8.37 -2.48
CA ALA A 22 0.30 -8.45 -1.38
C ALA A 22 -1.08 -7.85 -1.73
N VAL A 23 -1.10 -6.64 -2.30
CA VAL A 23 -2.34 -5.97 -2.73
C VAL A 23 -3.05 -6.80 -3.79
N THR A 24 -2.32 -7.31 -4.77
CA THR A 24 -2.91 -8.14 -5.83
C THR A 24 -3.48 -9.44 -5.29
N LEU A 25 -2.79 -10.11 -4.36
CA LEU A 25 -3.30 -11.29 -3.65
C LEU A 25 -4.63 -10.99 -2.92
N LEU A 26 -4.72 -9.85 -2.22
CA LEU A 26 -5.95 -9.45 -1.52
C LEU A 26 -7.12 -9.21 -2.47
N VAL A 27 -6.91 -8.39 -3.49
CA VAL A 27 -7.98 -7.98 -4.41
C VAL A 27 -8.52 -9.16 -5.21
N THR A 28 -7.64 -10.08 -5.63
CA THR A 28 -8.03 -11.31 -6.35
C THR A 28 -8.57 -12.42 -5.44
N ALA A 29 -8.40 -12.31 -4.12
CA ALA A 29 -8.96 -13.27 -3.15
C ALA A 29 -10.45 -13.05 -2.88
N HIS A 30 -10.98 -11.85 -3.14
CA HIS A 30 -12.38 -11.44 -2.91
C HIS A 30 -12.88 -11.69 -1.47
N LYS A 31 -11.99 -11.53 -0.47
CA LYS A 31 -12.30 -11.73 0.96
C LYS A 31 -11.96 -10.49 1.81
N GLY A 32 -11.98 -9.32 1.19
CA GLY A 32 -11.57 -8.04 1.76
C GLY A 32 -10.24 -7.56 1.19
N ALA A 33 -9.83 -6.35 1.56
CA ALA A 33 -8.58 -5.72 1.13
C ALA A 33 -8.02 -4.77 2.21
N ASP A 34 -6.83 -4.20 1.99
CA ASP A 34 -6.28 -3.14 2.84
C ASP A 34 -7.08 -1.83 2.71
N THR A 35 -6.80 -0.85 3.57
CA THR A 35 -7.62 0.38 3.73
C THR A 35 -7.69 1.22 2.45
N ILE A 36 -6.58 1.36 1.72
CA ILE A 36 -6.55 2.08 0.44
C ILE A 36 -7.33 1.27 -0.60
N SER A 37 -7.08 -0.04 -0.67
CA SER A 37 -7.76 -0.92 -1.62
C SER A 37 -9.28 -0.98 -1.39
N VAL A 38 -9.77 -0.93 -0.15
CA VAL A 38 -11.21 -0.83 0.16
C VAL A 38 -11.79 0.47 -0.42
N PHE A 39 -11.11 1.60 -0.22
CA PHE A 39 -11.52 2.86 -0.82
C PHE A 39 -11.56 2.77 -2.35
N LEU A 40 -10.49 2.26 -2.97
CA LEU A 40 -10.40 2.13 -4.43
C LEU A 40 -11.47 1.19 -4.99
N LEU A 41 -11.69 0.02 -4.38
CA LEU A 41 -12.75 -0.91 -4.78
C LEU A 41 -14.13 -0.26 -4.69
N GLY A 42 -14.37 0.60 -3.70
CA GLY A 42 -15.58 1.40 -3.62
C GLY A 42 -15.69 2.40 -4.76
N MET A 43 -14.60 3.09 -5.12
CA MET A 43 -14.59 4.00 -6.27
C MET A 43 -14.90 3.26 -7.59
N LEU A 44 -14.46 2.02 -7.74
CA LEU A 44 -14.72 1.20 -8.92
C LEU A 44 -16.20 0.81 -9.10
N THR A 45 -17.06 1.00 -8.10
CA THR A 45 -18.51 0.82 -8.30
C THR A 45 -19.13 1.99 -9.08
N ILE A 46 -18.45 3.13 -9.13
CA ILE A 46 -18.84 4.34 -9.87
C ILE A 46 -18.06 4.46 -11.18
N PHE A 47 -16.76 4.13 -11.16
CA PHE A 47 -15.86 4.28 -12.31
C PHE A 47 -15.51 2.94 -12.95
N ASP A 48 -15.73 2.82 -14.26
CA ASP A 48 -15.34 1.64 -15.04
C ASP A 48 -13.87 1.73 -15.50
N ILE A 49 -12.96 1.53 -14.56
CA ILE A 49 -11.51 1.49 -14.79
C ILE A 49 -10.90 0.30 -14.06
N PRO A 50 -9.78 -0.26 -14.54
CA PRO A 50 -9.14 -1.37 -13.85
C PRO A 50 -8.51 -0.90 -12.53
N PHE A 51 -8.44 -1.79 -11.55
CA PHE A 51 -7.97 -1.49 -10.19
C PHE A 51 -6.56 -0.88 -10.17
N TRP A 52 -5.64 -1.38 -10.99
CA TRP A 52 -4.29 -0.83 -11.09
C TRP A 52 -4.25 0.63 -11.57
N VAL A 53 -5.16 1.04 -12.46
CA VAL A 53 -5.29 2.45 -12.90
C VAL A 53 -5.85 3.31 -11.78
N ALA A 54 -6.86 2.84 -11.05
CA ALA A 54 -7.38 3.55 -9.88
C ALA A 54 -6.29 3.78 -8.82
N SER A 55 -5.43 2.78 -8.60
CA SER A 55 -4.26 2.88 -7.72
C SER A 55 -3.24 3.91 -8.21
N LEU A 56 -2.94 3.94 -9.52
CA LEU A 56 -2.06 4.97 -10.10
C LEU A 56 -2.63 6.38 -9.93
N ILE A 57 -3.92 6.57 -10.23
CA ILE A 57 -4.60 7.87 -10.11
C ILE A 57 -4.55 8.34 -8.65
N PHE A 58 -4.90 7.47 -7.70
CA PHE A 58 -4.85 7.79 -6.29
C PHE A 58 -3.45 8.22 -5.84
N ASN A 59 -2.42 7.43 -6.18
CA ASN A 59 -1.04 7.76 -5.84
C ASN A 59 -0.61 9.08 -6.51
N ALA A 60 -0.93 9.29 -7.78
CA ALA A 60 -0.60 10.52 -8.51
C ALA A 60 -1.28 11.75 -7.90
N CYS A 61 -2.57 11.66 -7.55
CA CYS A 61 -3.32 12.73 -6.90
C CYS A 61 -2.70 13.09 -5.54
N VAL A 62 -2.48 12.09 -4.68
CA VAL A 62 -1.94 12.33 -3.34
C VAL A 62 -0.51 12.87 -3.41
N LEU A 63 0.35 12.27 -4.24
CA LEU A 63 1.71 12.78 -4.45
C LEU A 63 1.72 14.18 -5.07
N GLY A 64 0.78 14.47 -5.98
CA GLY A 64 0.63 15.81 -6.57
C GLY A 64 0.26 16.86 -5.53
N VAL A 65 -0.69 16.56 -4.63
CA VAL A 65 -1.03 17.42 -3.50
C VAL A 65 0.20 17.64 -2.61
N VAL A 66 0.89 16.57 -2.22
CA VAL A 66 2.10 16.70 -1.39
C VAL A 66 3.22 17.43 -2.12
N ALA A 67 3.36 17.30 -3.44
CA ALA A 67 4.36 18.02 -4.21
C ALA A 67 4.14 19.54 -4.17
N ILE A 68 2.88 19.98 -4.15
CA ILE A 68 2.53 21.40 -4.07
C ILE A 68 2.84 21.96 -2.68
N PHE A 69 2.47 21.25 -1.62
CA PHE A 69 2.53 21.80 -0.25
C PHE A 69 3.80 21.42 0.54
N ASP A 70 4.42 20.27 0.23
CA ASP A 70 5.56 19.73 0.98
C ASP A 70 6.41 18.75 0.16
N ARG A 71 6.99 19.25 -0.93
CA ARG A 71 7.87 18.49 -1.82
C ARG A 71 9.07 17.81 -1.13
N LYS A 72 9.41 18.17 0.11
CA LYS A 72 10.54 17.58 0.86
C LYS A 72 10.27 16.14 1.30
N GLU A 73 9.00 15.76 1.42
CA GLU A 73 8.60 14.38 1.71
C GLU A 73 8.76 13.46 0.49
N LEU A 74 8.91 14.04 -0.70
CA LEU A 74 8.99 13.31 -1.95
C LEU A 74 10.44 13.02 -2.34
N GLY A 75 10.67 11.80 -2.81
CA GLY A 75 11.95 11.41 -3.39
C GLY A 75 11.79 10.37 -4.48
N VAL A 76 12.91 9.84 -4.97
CA VAL A 76 12.93 8.80 -6.01
C VAL A 76 12.15 7.56 -5.55
N GLY A 77 12.20 7.22 -4.26
CA GLY A 77 11.40 6.15 -3.68
C GLY A 77 9.90 6.38 -3.78
N SER A 78 9.44 7.62 -3.53
CA SER A 78 8.03 8.00 -3.66
C SER A 78 7.51 7.80 -5.07
N LEU A 79 8.31 8.12 -6.09
CA LEU A 79 7.94 7.92 -7.49
C LEU A 79 7.91 6.44 -7.86
N ILE A 80 8.96 5.68 -7.49
CA ILE A 80 9.03 4.25 -7.75
C ILE A 80 7.87 3.53 -7.06
N ASN A 81 7.57 3.87 -5.82
CA ASN A 81 6.45 3.25 -5.12
C ASN A 81 5.10 3.71 -5.67
N GLY A 82 4.89 5.01 -5.85
CA GLY A 82 3.61 5.56 -6.32
C GLY A 82 3.20 5.04 -7.69
N PHE A 83 4.12 5.01 -8.66
CA PHE A 83 3.84 4.52 -10.01
C PHE A 83 4.12 3.03 -10.17
N GLY A 84 5.22 2.53 -9.61
CA GLY A 84 5.61 1.13 -9.71
C GLY A 84 4.61 0.20 -9.01
N LEU A 85 3.99 0.60 -7.90
CA LEU A 85 2.95 -0.19 -7.23
C LEU A 85 1.79 -0.50 -8.18
N GLY A 86 1.20 0.53 -8.79
CA GLY A 86 0.08 0.36 -9.72
C GLY A 86 0.49 -0.47 -10.95
N LEU A 87 1.62 -0.17 -11.58
CA LEU A 87 2.09 -0.93 -12.74
C LEU A 87 2.33 -2.41 -12.42
N LEU A 88 2.93 -2.73 -11.27
CA LEU A 88 3.15 -4.10 -10.85
C LEU A 88 1.85 -4.82 -10.54
N ILE A 89 0.85 -4.15 -9.95
CA ILE A 89 -0.49 -4.73 -9.79
C ILE A 89 -1.07 -5.09 -11.15
N GLY A 90 -1.04 -4.17 -12.13
CA GLY A 90 -1.54 -4.44 -13.49
C GLY A 90 -0.82 -5.60 -14.19
N LEU A 91 0.47 -5.81 -13.89
CA LEU A 91 1.24 -6.95 -14.39
C LEU A 91 0.90 -8.26 -13.69
N LEU A 92 0.67 -8.25 -12.38
CA LEU A 92 0.45 -9.46 -11.57
C LEU A 92 -1.01 -9.93 -11.60
N GLU A 93 -1.96 -9.00 -11.71
CA GLU A 93 -3.39 -9.25 -11.59
C GLU A 93 -3.93 -10.29 -12.58
N PRO A 94 -3.59 -10.27 -13.89
CA PRO A 94 -4.09 -11.30 -14.82
C PRO A 94 -3.66 -12.72 -14.44
N TRP A 95 -2.42 -12.87 -13.95
CA TRP A 95 -1.87 -14.17 -13.56
C TRP A 95 -2.50 -14.68 -12.27
N LEU A 96 -2.65 -13.80 -11.27
CA LEU A 96 -3.23 -14.15 -9.98
C LEU A 96 -4.74 -14.38 -10.07
N ASN A 97 -5.47 -13.66 -10.93
CA ASN A 97 -6.87 -13.96 -11.24
C ASN A 97 -7.02 -15.33 -11.90
N LYS A 98 -6.13 -15.69 -12.83
CA LYS A 98 -6.15 -17.05 -13.40
C LYS A 98 -5.88 -18.10 -12.33
N LEU A 99 -4.96 -17.84 -11.40
CA LEU A 99 -4.66 -18.76 -10.31
C LEU A 99 -5.82 -18.87 -9.31
N SER A 100 -6.49 -17.75 -8.99
CA SER A 100 -7.57 -17.72 -8.01
C SER A 100 -8.76 -18.59 -8.40
N VAL A 101 -9.06 -18.66 -9.70
CA VAL A 101 -10.14 -19.51 -10.24
C VAL A 101 -9.74 -20.98 -10.29
N ASN A 102 -8.46 -21.30 -10.54
CA ASN A 102 -8.00 -22.66 -10.80
C ASN A 102 -7.46 -23.40 -9.56
N MET A 103 -7.18 -22.69 -8.46
CA MET A 103 -6.58 -23.27 -7.27
C MET A 103 -7.53 -23.22 -6.07
N ALA A 104 -8.01 -24.40 -5.66
CA ALA A 104 -8.78 -24.53 -4.42
C ALA A 104 -7.96 -24.03 -3.22
N GLY A 105 -8.59 -23.21 -2.36
CA GLY A 105 -7.94 -22.64 -1.19
C GLY A 105 -7.10 -21.38 -1.45
N TYR A 106 -7.01 -20.90 -2.70
CA TYR A 106 -6.26 -19.69 -3.06
C TYR A 106 -6.60 -18.50 -2.14
N SER A 107 -7.89 -18.20 -1.95
CA SER A 107 -8.31 -17.04 -1.15
C SER A 107 -7.82 -17.12 0.29
N ILE A 108 -7.72 -18.31 0.89
CA ILE A 108 -7.22 -18.49 2.27
C ILE A 108 -5.72 -18.20 2.31
N VAL A 109 -4.97 -18.79 1.38
CA VAL A 109 -3.51 -18.57 1.28
C VAL A 109 -3.21 -17.09 1.04
N ALA A 110 -3.91 -16.47 0.08
CA ALA A 110 -3.74 -15.07 -0.27
C ALA A 110 -4.01 -14.14 0.92
N VAL A 111 -5.10 -14.36 1.65
CA VAL A 111 -5.49 -13.54 2.81
C VAL A 111 -4.52 -13.67 3.99
N ILE A 112 -3.88 -14.83 4.18
CA ILE A 112 -2.86 -15.01 5.21
C ILE A 112 -1.52 -14.42 4.78
N LEU A 113 -1.12 -14.67 3.53
CA LEU A 113 0.19 -14.29 3.02
C LEU A 113 0.31 -12.79 2.74
N ALA A 114 -0.76 -12.15 2.26
CA ALA A 114 -0.72 -10.76 1.85
C ALA A 114 -0.35 -9.79 2.98
N PRO A 115 -0.96 -9.81 4.19
CA PRO A 115 -0.55 -8.93 5.29
C PRO A 115 0.93 -9.09 5.66
N ILE A 116 1.47 -10.31 5.56
CA ILE A 116 2.88 -10.61 5.85
C ILE A 116 3.78 -9.95 4.81
N LEU A 117 3.51 -10.21 3.52
CA LEU A 117 4.24 -9.60 2.41
C LEU A 117 4.15 -8.08 2.43
N PHE A 118 2.98 -7.53 2.74
CA PHE A 118 2.76 -6.10 2.85
C PHE A 118 3.62 -5.51 3.98
N GLY A 119 3.56 -6.07 5.19
CA GLY A 119 4.32 -5.57 6.33
C GLY A 119 5.84 -5.61 6.09
N ILE A 120 6.35 -6.71 5.53
CA ILE A 120 7.77 -6.83 5.17
C ILE A 120 8.14 -5.83 4.06
N GLY A 121 7.33 -5.76 3.01
CA GLY A 121 7.54 -4.85 1.89
C GLY A 121 7.56 -3.39 2.31
N ALA A 122 6.61 -2.99 3.16
CA ALA A 122 6.55 -1.65 3.74
C ALA A 122 7.79 -1.35 4.60
N GLY A 123 8.24 -2.30 5.43
CA GLY A 123 9.46 -2.13 6.23
C GLY A 123 10.71 -1.95 5.36
N LEU A 124 10.88 -2.77 4.32
CA LEU A 124 11.96 -2.64 3.35
C LEU A 124 11.94 -1.27 2.65
N TYR A 125 10.78 -0.87 2.15
CA TYR A 125 10.59 0.42 1.49
C TYR A 125 10.97 1.58 2.41
N VAL A 126 10.39 1.64 3.62
CA VAL A 126 10.62 2.73 4.57
C VAL A 126 12.09 2.78 5.03
N SER A 127 12.73 1.62 5.24
CA SER A 127 14.14 1.56 5.65
C SER A 127 15.12 2.19 4.64
N SER A 128 14.72 2.30 3.38
CA SER A 128 15.55 2.91 2.33
C SER A 128 15.76 4.42 2.54
N ASN A 129 14.82 5.08 3.23
CA ASN A 129 14.75 6.53 3.41
C ASN A 129 14.96 7.31 2.09
N LYS A 130 14.23 6.92 1.04
CA LYS A 130 14.29 7.50 -0.31
C LYS A 130 13.04 8.31 -0.69
N GLY A 131 12.25 8.72 0.30
CA GLY A 131 10.98 9.43 0.15
C GLY A 131 9.83 8.63 0.76
N SER A 132 8.74 9.31 1.05
CA SER A 132 7.55 8.75 1.70
C SER A 132 6.59 8.17 0.66
N ALA A 133 5.90 7.07 0.97
CA ALA A 133 4.81 6.59 0.11
C ALA A 133 3.65 7.60 0.11
N ALA A 134 2.76 7.58 -0.88
CA ALA A 134 1.74 8.63 -1.05
C ALA A 134 0.94 8.93 0.24
N LEU A 135 0.40 7.90 0.87
CA LEU A 135 -0.38 8.07 2.10
C LEU A 135 0.47 8.46 3.32
N GLU A 136 1.72 8.02 3.39
CA GLU A 136 2.67 8.44 4.43
C GLU A 136 3.02 9.92 4.27
N ALA A 137 3.30 10.34 3.04
CA ALA A 137 3.60 11.72 2.68
C ALA A 137 2.41 12.64 3.00
N LEU A 138 1.18 12.18 2.73
CA LEU A 138 -0.05 12.88 3.13
C LEU A 138 -0.20 12.96 4.65
N THR A 139 0.12 11.88 5.37
CA THR A 139 0.08 11.85 6.84
C THR A 139 1.07 12.86 7.43
N GLN A 140 2.30 12.94 6.88
CA GLN A 140 3.31 13.93 7.29
C GLN A 140 2.87 15.36 6.96
N LEU A 141 2.24 15.57 5.80
CA LEU A 141 1.71 16.87 5.41
C LEU A 141 0.68 17.37 6.42
N ILE A 142 -0.32 16.55 6.75
CA ILE A 142 -1.37 16.90 7.71
C ILE A 142 -0.76 17.15 9.10
N PHE A 143 0.24 16.38 9.50
CA PHE A 143 0.96 16.60 10.76
C PHE A 143 1.60 17.99 10.82
N LYS A 144 2.26 18.44 9.73
CA LYS A 144 2.92 19.75 9.70
C LYS A 144 1.91 20.91 9.83
N PHE A 145 0.69 20.74 9.31
CA PHE A 145 -0.37 21.74 9.44
C PHE A 145 -1.11 21.70 10.78
N THR A 146 -1.43 20.51 11.29
CA THR A 146 -2.34 20.35 12.44
C THR A 146 -1.63 20.11 13.76
N ARG A 147 -0.38 19.60 13.74
CA ARG A 147 0.38 19.13 14.91
C ARG A 147 -0.28 17.99 15.70
N ILE A 148 -1.36 17.40 15.19
CA ILE A 148 -2.00 16.19 15.75
C ILE A 148 -1.05 15.01 15.58
N SER A 149 -1.00 14.06 16.53
CA SER A 149 -0.07 12.92 16.41
C SER A 149 -0.25 12.14 15.10
N LEU A 150 0.88 11.70 14.51
CA LEU A 150 0.89 10.91 13.26
C LEU A 150 -0.01 9.66 13.36
N LYS A 151 -0.07 9.04 14.55
CA LYS A 151 -0.94 7.90 14.82
C LYS A 151 -2.41 8.24 14.62
N PHE A 152 -2.89 9.36 15.18
CA PHE A 152 -4.30 9.75 15.05
C PHE A 152 -4.65 10.18 13.63
N ILE A 153 -3.75 10.90 12.95
CA ILE A 153 -3.95 11.27 11.54
C ILE A 153 -4.07 10.00 10.70
N ARG A 154 -3.19 9.02 10.92
CA ARG A 154 -3.20 7.78 10.16
C ARG A 154 -4.49 6.99 10.38
N ILE A 155 -4.88 6.81 11.64
CA ILE A 155 -6.15 6.14 12.00
C ILE A 155 -7.33 6.87 11.37
N GLY A 156 -7.35 8.21 11.39
CA GLY A 156 -8.42 9.01 10.79
C GLY A 156 -8.50 8.84 9.26
N LEU A 157 -7.37 8.88 8.57
CA LEU A 157 -7.31 8.67 7.12
C LEU A 157 -7.74 7.23 6.74
N ASP A 158 -7.22 6.23 7.45
CA ASP A 158 -7.57 4.83 7.24
C ASP A 158 -9.07 4.59 7.50
N ALA A 159 -9.62 5.14 8.59
CA ALA A 159 -11.05 5.06 8.88
C ALA A 159 -11.89 5.77 7.80
N LEU A 160 -11.50 6.97 7.37
CA LEU A 160 -12.20 7.71 6.32
C LEU A 160 -12.23 6.93 5.01
N MET A 161 -11.09 6.39 4.57
CA MET A 161 -11.00 5.59 3.35
C MET A 161 -11.88 4.33 3.42
N VAL A 162 -11.86 3.62 4.54
CA VAL A 162 -12.70 2.43 4.75
C VAL A 162 -14.18 2.81 4.76
N ILE A 163 -14.58 3.85 5.51
CA ILE A 163 -15.97 4.31 5.58
C ILE A 163 -16.47 4.70 4.19
N VAL A 164 -15.73 5.54 3.47
CA VAL A 164 -16.12 5.97 2.12
C VAL A 164 -16.19 4.77 1.18
N GLY A 165 -15.19 3.88 1.20
CA GLY A 165 -15.22 2.67 0.38
C GLY A 165 -16.46 1.81 0.63
N VAL A 166 -16.80 1.55 1.90
CA VAL A 166 -17.99 0.76 2.27
C VAL A 166 -19.29 1.43 1.84
N LEU A 167 -19.41 2.75 2.06
CA LEU A 167 -20.59 3.49 1.63
C LEU A 167 -20.78 3.46 0.10
N LEU A 168 -19.68 3.38 -0.65
CA LEU A 168 -19.68 3.20 -2.09
C LEU A 168 -19.88 1.73 -2.52
N GLY A 169 -19.98 0.78 -1.59
CA GLY A 169 -20.25 -0.63 -1.87
C GLY A 169 -19.03 -1.55 -1.91
N ALA A 170 -17.87 -1.11 -1.40
CA ALA A 170 -16.68 -1.96 -1.32
C ALA A 170 -16.91 -3.16 -0.38
N PRO A 171 -16.49 -4.37 -0.77
CA PRO A 171 -16.57 -5.53 0.11
C PRO A 171 -15.51 -5.45 1.22
N ILE A 172 -15.95 -5.66 2.46
CA ILE A 172 -15.07 -5.91 3.61
C ILE A 172 -15.20 -7.36 4.02
N GLY A 173 -14.08 -7.96 4.43
CA GLY A 173 -14.07 -9.31 4.95
C GLY A 173 -12.90 -9.59 5.87
N ILE A 174 -12.67 -10.88 6.15
CA ILE A 174 -11.61 -11.37 7.02
C ILE A 174 -10.22 -10.89 6.58
N GLY A 175 -9.99 -10.68 5.28
CA GLY A 175 -8.74 -10.11 4.75
C GLY A 175 -8.47 -8.70 5.25
N THR A 176 -9.49 -7.83 5.28
CA THR A 176 -9.36 -6.48 5.82
C THR A 176 -9.00 -6.51 7.31
N LEU A 177 -9.65 -7.38 8.09
CA LEU A 177 -9.36 -7.52 9.51
C LEU A 177 -7.92 -7.97 9.74
N LEU A 178 -7.44 -8.98 9.00
CA LEU A 178 -6.07 -9.45 9.11
C LEU A 178 -5.06 -8.39 8.67
N CYS A 179 -5.35 -7.61 7.61
CA CYS A 179 -4.51 -6.48 7.22
C CYS A 179 -4.34 -5.48 8.35
N VAL A 180 -5.45 -5.04 8.97
CA VAL A 180 -5.42 -4.06 10.06
C VAL A 180 -4.64 -4.57 11.27
N LEU A 181 -4.79 -5.86 11.61
CA LEU A 181 -4.16 -6.45 12.80
C LEU A 181 -2.69 -6.86 12.58
N ALA A 182 -2.34 -7.36 11.39
CA ALA A 182 -1.05 -8.00 11.16
C ALA A 182 -0.01 -7.09 10.49
N ILE A 183 -0.42 -6.17 9.61
CA ILE A 183 0.55 -5.33 8.86
C ILE A 183 1.40 -4.49 9.81
N GLY A 184 0.79 -3.86 10.83
CA GLY A 184 1.50 -3.01 11.79
C GLY A 184 2.61 -3.75 12.56
N PRO A 185 2.30 -4.85 13.29
CA PRO A 185 3.31 -5.63 14.00
C PRO A 185 4.42 -6.19 13.09
N ILE A 186 4.08 -6.67 11.89
CA ILE A 186 5.06 -7.23 10.94
C ILE A 186 5.96 -6.12 10.37
N PHE A 187 5.39 -4.96 10.07
CA PHE A 187 6.15 -3.77 9.69
C PHE A 187 7.15 -3.39 10.78
N GLU A 188 6.72 -3.30 12.03
CA GLU A 188 7.59 -2.95 13.16
C GLU A 188 8.72 -3.97 13.35
N MET A 189 8.40 -5.26 13.29
CA MET A 189 9.39 -6.34 13.36
C MET A 189 10.41 -6.24 12.24
N THR A 190 9.96 -5.99 11.01
CA THR A 190 10.84 -5.81 9.85
C THR A 190 11.76 -4.61 10.04
N MET A 191 11.22 -3.47 10.48
CA MET A 191 12.01 -2.27 10.76
C MET A 191 13.06 -2.51 11.85
N LYS A 192 12.71 -3.21 12.94
CA LYS A 192 13.67 -3.59 14.00
C LYS A 192 14.79 -4.48 13.47
N SER A 193 14.47 -5.45 12.62
CA SER A 193 15.47 -6.34 12.01
C SER A 193 16.44 -5.60 11.07
N LEU A 194 15.96 -4.59 10.34
CA LEU A 194 16.76 -3.80 9.41
C LEU A 194 17.61 -2.73 10.12
N ASN A 195 17.10 -2.14 11.20
CA ASN A 195 17.79 -1.11 11.99
C ASN A 195 18.67 -1.69 13.11
N GLY A 196 18.47 -2.96 13.49
CA GLY A 196 19.25 -3.68 14.51
C GLY A 196 20.63 -4.15 14.04
N LYS A 197 21.27 -3.42 13.13
CA LYS A 197 22.66 -3.60 12.71
C LYS A 197 23.47 -2.35 12.99
#